data_AF-E3H169-F1
#
_entry.id   AF-E3H169-F1
#
_cell.length_a   1.000
_cell.length_b   1.000
_cell.length_c   1.000
_cell.angle_alpha   90.00
_cell.angle_beta   90.00
_cell.angle_gamma   90.00
#
_symmetry.space_group_name_H-M   'P 1'
#
loop_
_entity.id
_entity.type
_entity.pdbx_description
1 polymer ?
#
loop_
_entity_poly.entity_id
_entity_poly.type
_entity_poly.pdbx_seq_one_letter_code
_entity_poly.pdbx_strand_id
1 'polypeptide(L)'
;MKIKLRAWREDDAARLYDIYRATPDLVHQMPALGGVEDARILICEELLPSSEHIPWCLEVDNQAAGCVGFRCMGRQPSGTWDRAWVYYWISAETRGLGITSRCVRAACDWAQNIDASNDSAVSPGKPAEQAKISYDFSALTSARSPRVRRLELGYRTNNPASAAVARHIGFVVEGVEREKFCYNGVLYDAAIAARLHRDVDHMLAATSSSGVSAAQPYKDSGSSSREHVES
;
A
#
# COMPACT_ATOMS: atom_id res chain seq x y z
N MET A 1 12.05 -11.14 -12.25
CA MET A 1 11.54 -9.75 -12.20
C MET A 1 12.24 -9.02 -11.08
N LYS A 2 12.81 -7.86 -11.37
CA LYS A 2 13.47 -6.99 -10.40
C LYS A 2 12.61 -5.77 -10.14
N ILE A 3 12.24 -5.57 -8.87
CA ILE A 3 11.44 -4.45 -8.41
C ILE A 3 12.33 -3.47 -7.68
N LYS A 4 12.20 -2.17 -7.96
CA LYS A 4 12.87 -1.13 -7.18
C LYS A 4 11.92 -0.02 -6.80
N LEU A 5 12.21 0.62 -5.67
CA LEU A 5 11.75 1.99 -5.43
C LEU A 5 12.92 2.93 -5.68
N ARG A 6 12.70 3.95 -6.51
CA ARG A 6 13.71 4.96 -6.85
C ARG A 6 13.07 6.33 -7.08
N ALA A 7 13.88 7.38 -7.13
CA ALA A 7 13.40 8.68 -7.58
C ALA A 7 12.86 8.59 -9.03
N TRP A 8 11.85 9.40 -9.33
CA TRP A 8 11.41 9.65 -10.70
C TRP A 8 12.52 10.35 -11.49
N ARG A 9 12.53 10.12 -12.80
CA ARG A 9 13.48 10.68 -13.75
C ARG A 9 12.72 11.25 -14.94
N GLU A 10 13.22 12.31 -15.55
CA GLU A 10 12.58 12.90 -16.73
C GLU A 10 12.40 11.88 -17.86
N ASP A 11 13.36 10.98 -18.05
CA ASP A 11 13.29 9.91 -19.06
C ASP A 11 12.20 8.86 -18.81
N ASP A 12 11.56 8.86 -17.63
CA ASP A 12 10.37 8.04 -17.37
C ASP A 12 9.12 8.55 -18.11
N ALA A 13 9.15 9.77 -18.65
CA ALA A 13 7.98 10.44 -19.23
C ALA A 13 7.27 9.62 -20.32
N ALA A 14 8.03 9.03 -21.25
CA ALA A 14 7.47 8.21 -22.31
C ALA A 14 6.73 6.99 -21.74
N ARG A 15 7.36 6.31 -20.77
CA ARG A 15 6.78 5.15 -20.11
C ARG A 15 5.56 5.52 -19.27
N LEU A 16 5.61 6.64 -18.54
CA LEU A 16 4.48 7.16 -17.76
C LEU A 16 3.28 7.44 -18.66
N TYR A 17 3.50 8.06 -19.82
CA TYR A 17 2.45 8.32 -20.80
C TYR A 17 1.84 7.02 -21.36
N ASP A 18 2.66 6.01 -21.66
CA ASP A 18 2.17 4.70 -22.09
C ASP A 18 1.30 4.04 -21.01
N ILE A 19 1.71 4.10 -19.75
CA ILE A 19 0.94 3.55 -18.63
C ILE A 19 -0.39 4.29 -18.47
N TYR A 20 -0.39 5.62 -18.55
CA TYR A 20 -1.58 6.45 -18.47
C TYR A 20 -2.62 6.04 -19.53
N ARG A 21 -2.19 5.86 -20.78
CA ARG A 21 -3.06 5.43 -21.88
C ARG A 21 -3.59 4.00 -21.70
N ALA A 22 -2.77 3.10 -21.15
CA ALA A 22 -3.11 1.69 -20.97
C ALA A 22 -3.88 1.39 -19.68
N THR A 23 -4.01 2.36 -18.76
CA THR A 23 -4.61 2.16 -17.43
C THR A 23 -5.72 3.19 -17.20
N PRO A 24 -6.95 2.93 -17.69
CA PRO A 24 -8.03 3.93 -17.74
C PRO A 24 -8.42 4.55 -16.40
N ASP A 25 -8.21 3.85 -15.27
CA ASP A 25 -8.54 4.37 -13.95
C ASP A 25 -7.51 5.38 -13.39
N LEU A 26 -6.35 5.56 -14.04
CA LEU A 26 -5.35 6.56 -13.62
C LEU A 26 -5.79 8.00 -13.85
N VAL A 27 -6.79 8.25 -14.69
CA VAL A 27 -7.37 9.58 -14.92
C VAL A 27 -7.91 10.22 -13.64
N HIS A 28 -8.16 9.43 -12.59
CA HIS A 28 -8.61 9.90 -11.28
C HIS A 28 -7.46 10.10 -10.27
N GLN A 29 -6.22 9.74 -10.65
CA GLN A 29 -5.04 9.74 -9.78
C GLN A 29 -4.00 10.79 -10.18
N MET A 30 -4.09 11.33 -11.40
CA MET A 30 -3.16 12.34 -11.92
C MET A 30 -3.86 13.26 -12.93
N PRO A 31 -3.28 14.43 -13.25
CA PRO A 31 -3.76 15.30 -14.32
C PRO A 31 -3.87 14.58 -15.67
N ALA A 32 -4.69 15.12 -16.57
CA ALA A 32 -4.82 14.58 -17.92
C ALA A 32 -3.52 14.78 -18.70
N LEU A 33 -3.00 13.70 -19.30
CA LEU A 33 -1.81 13.73 -20.14
C LEU A 33 -2.21 13.61 -21.61
N GLY A 34 -1.93 14.63 -22.42
CA GLY A 34 -2.13 14.66 -23.86
C GLY A 34 -0.91 14.17 -24.66
N GLY A 35 0.26 14.07 -24.01
CA GLY A 35 1.47 13.57 -24.63
C GLY A 35 2.61 13.30 -23.64
N VAL A 36 3.75 12.88 -24.20
CA VAL A 36 4.99 12.66 -23.44
C VAL A 36 5.49 13.95 -22.78
N GLU A 37 5.24 15.11 -23.38
CA GLU A 37 5.60 16.41 -22.79
C GLU A 37 4.86 16.65 -21.47
N ASP A 38 3.55 16.47 -21.45
CA ASP A 38 2.74 16.62 -20.23
C ASP A 38 3.20 15.64 -19.13
N ALA A 39 3.57 14.42 -19.52
CA ALA A 39 4.11 13.44 -18.59
C ALA A 39 5.46 13.88 -17.99
N ARG A 40 6.32 14.51 -18.79
CA ARG A 40 7.59 15.07 -18.31
C ARG A 40 7.37 16.25 -17.38
N ILE A 41 6.47 17.17 -17.74
CA ILE A 41 6.08 18.30 -16.90
C ILE A 41 5.56 17.80 -15.55
N LEU A 42 4.64 16.83 -15.56
CA LEU A 42 4.15 16.20 -14.34
C LEU A 42 5.29 15.61 -13.49
N ILE A 43 6.27 14.97 -14.13
CA ILE A 43 7.43 14.43 -13.41
C ILE A 43 8.22 15.55 -12.74
N CYS A 44 8.60 16.58 -13.50
CA CYS A 44 9.45 17.67 -13.02
C CYS A 44 8.76 18.53 -11.96
N GLU A 45 7.46 18.76 -12.09
CA GLU A 45 6.72 19.68 -11.21
C GLU A 45 6.11 18.97 -9.99
N GLU A 46 5.65 17.73 -10.12
CA GLU A 46 4.93 17.04 -9.05
C GLU A 46 5.57 15.73 -8.58
N LEU A 47 6.41 15.07 -9.37
CA LEU A 47 6.99 13.77 -9.00
C LEU A 47 8.46 13.84 -8.60
N LEU A 48 9.04 15.05 -8.50
CA LEU A 48 10.31 15.27 -7.83
C LEU A 48 10.12 15.46 -6.32
N PRO A 49 11.03 14.94 -5.49
CA PRO A 49 10.88 14.98 -4.04
C PRO A 49 11.07 16.40 -3.48
N SER A 50 10.20 16.76 -2.54
CA SER A 50 10.30 17.94 -1.69
C SER A 50 10.13 17.55 -0.22
N SER A 51 10.24 18.53 0.70
CA SER A 51 9.99 18.24 2.11
C SER A 51 8.52 17.86 2.40
N GLU A 52 7.60 18.31 1.56
CA GLU A 52 6.15 18.11 1.69
C GLU A 52 5.65 16.92 0.88
N HIS A 53 6.34 16.57 -0.19
CA HIS A 53 5.88 15.59 -1.16
C HIS A 53 7.01 14.63 -1.50
N ILE A 54 6.83 13.35 -1.17
CA ILE A 54 7.86 12.34 -1.30
C ILE A 54 7.36 11.20 -2.21
N PRO A 55 7.39 11.40 -3.54
CA PRO A 55 7.07 10.39 -4.53
C PRO A 55 8.23 9.41 -4.77
N TRP A 56 7.91 8.13 -4.90
CA TRP A 56 8.82 7.09 -5.35
C TRP A 56 8.26 6.46 -6.63
N CYS A 57 9.10 6.36 -7.65
CA CYS A 57 8.83 5.55 -8.82
C CYS A 57 9.00 4.08 -8.44
N LEU A 58 7.96 3.29 -8.72
CA LEU A 58 8.01 1.83 -8.66
C LEU A 58 8.48 1.34 -10.03
N GLU A 59 9.70 0.80 -10.05
CA GLU A 59 10.34 0.26 -11.24
C GLU A 59 10.17 -1.26 -11.30
N VAL A 60 9.84 -1.78 -12.48
CA VAL A 60 9.85 -3.20 -12.83
C VAL A 60 10.81 -3.40 -14.00
N ASP A 61 11.83 -4.24 -13.82
CA ASP A 61 12.80 -4.61 -14.87
C ASP A 61 13.35 -3.39 -15.65
N ASN A 62 13.73 -2.35 -14.91
CA ASN A 62 14.29 -1.07 -15.39
C ASN A 62 13.31 -0.12 -16.10
N GLN A 63 12.00 -0.37 -16.01
CA GLN A 63 10.97 0.55 -16.49
C GLN A 63 10.07 1.03 -15.36
N ALA A 64 9.63 2.29 -15.42
CA ALA A 64 8.57 2.77 -14.55
C ALA A 64 7.32 1.89 -14.73
N ALA A 65 6.66 1.57 -13.62
CA ALA A 65 5.47 0.73 -13.59
C ALA A 65 4.44 1.21 -12.56
N GLY A 66 4.79 2.14 -11.68
CA GLY A 66 3.88 2.62 -10.64
C GLY A 66 4.45 3.78 -9.84
N CYS A 67 3.68 4.20 -8.85
CA CYS A 67 4.09 5.21 -7.88
C CYS A 67 3.67 4.77 -6.48
N VAL A 68 4.51 5.09 -5.49
CA VAL A 68 4.15 5.13 -4.07
C VAL A 68 4.65 6.45 -3.53
N GLY A 69 3.83 7.22 -2.83
CA GLY A 69 4.33 8.46 -2.27
C GLY A 69 3.53 8.98 -1.09
N PHE A 70 4.07 10.06 -0.53
CA PHE A 70 3.57 10.68 0.69
C PHE A 70 3.37 12.17 0.47
N ARG A 71 2.24 12.71 0.92
CA ARG A 71 2.08 14.15 1.15
C ARG A 71 2.13 14.38 2.67
N CYS A 72 3.21 14.96 3.16
CA CYS A 72 3.41 15.25 4.58
C CYS A 72 2.51 16.41 5.01
N MET A 73 1.89 16.27 6.18
CA MET A 73 0.84 17.16 6.65
C MET A 73 0.89 17.32 8.18
N GLY A 74 0.62 18.54 8.64
CA GLY A 74 0.63 18.87 10.06
C GLY A 74 2.06 18.94 10.63
N ARG A 75 2.37 20.04 11.32
CA ARG A 75 3.65 20.24 11.99
C ARG A 75 3.50 20.00 13.48
N GLN A 76 4.46 19.30 14.06
CA GLN A 76 4.64 19.26 15.52
C GLN A 76 5.33 20.55 15.99
N PRO A 77 5.25 20.91 17.28
CA PRO A 77 5.97 22.08 17.83
C PRO A 77 7.49 22.05 17.57
N SER A 78 8.08 20.86 17.45
CA SER A 78 9.48 20.63 17.07
C SER A 78 9.81 20.97 15.60
N GLY A 79 8.80 21.27 14.77
CA GLY A 79 8.94 21.50 13.32
C GLY A 79 8.93 20.23 12.46
N THR A 80 8.93 19.04 13.06
CA THR A 80 8.81 17.76 12.35
C THR A 80 7.39 17.54 11.82
N TRP A 81 7.25 16.71 10.78
CA TRP A 81 5.95 16.31 10.27
C TRP A 81 5.25 15.37 11.25
N ASP A 82 3.96 15.59 11.52
CA ASP A 82 3.17 14.69 12.38
C ASP A 82 2.57 13.54 11.56
N ARG A 83 2.05 13.84 10.36
CA ARG A 83 1.26 12.91 9.55
C ARG A 83 1.67 12.94 8.08
N ALA A 84 1.30 11.93 7.32
CA ALA A 84 1.36 11.99 5.86
C ALA A 84 0.21 11.21 5.21
N TRP A 85 -0.30 11.74 4.10
CA TRP A 85 -1.22 11.04 3.22
C TRP A 85 -0.45 10.14 2.26
N VAL A 86 -0.76 8.85 2.25
CA VAL A 86 -0.19 7.84 1.35
C VAL A 86 -1.04 7.76 0.10
N TYR A 87 -0.39 7.80 -1.06
CA TYR A 87 -1.02 7.54 -2.35
C TYR A 87 -0.16 6.56 -3.14
N TYR A 88 -0.80 5.75 -3.96
CA TYR A 88 -0.11 4.79 -4.83
C TYR A 88 -0.97 4.43 -6.02
N TRP A 89 -0.31 3.99 -7.08
CA TRP A 89 -0.94 3.37 -8.23
C TRP A 89 0.06 2.45 -8.93
N ILE A 90 -0.44 1.53 -9.76
CA ILE A 90 0.39 0.62 -10.55
C ILE A 90 -0.25 0.38 -11.92
N SER A 91 0.59 0.17 -12.93
CA SER A 91 0.18 -0.12 -14.30
C SER A 91 -0.70 -1.38 -14.35
N ALA A 92 -1.64 -1.41 -15.31
CA ALA A 92 -2.56 -2.54 -15.48
C ALA A 92 -1.83 -3.89 -15.61
N GLU A 93 -0.75 -3.94 -16.37
CA GLU A 93 0.07 -5.13 -16.64
C GLU A 93 0.78 -5.70 -15.40
N THR A 94 0.97 -4.90 -14.33
CA THR A 94 1.70 -5.33 -13.12
C THR A 94 0.76 -5.70 -11.96
N ARG A 95 -0.56 -5.59 -12.16
CA ARG A 95 -1.57 -5.91 -11.14
C ARG A 95 -1.58 -7.42 -10.83
N GLY A 96 -2.06 -7.79 -9.63
CA GLY A 96 -2.25 -9.19 -9.23
C GLY A 96 -1.00 -9.90 -8.72
N LEU A 97 0.21 -9.31 -8.82
CA LEU A 97 1.46 -9.97 -8.43
C LEU A 97 1.88 -9.73 -6.97
N GLY A 98 1.10 -8.96 -6.21
CA GLY A 98 1.41 -8.58 -4.82
C GLY A 98 2.51 -7.52 -4.68
N ILE A 99 3.05 -6.99 -5.79
CA ILE A 99 4.13 -6.00 -5.81
C ILE A 99 3.75 -4.73 -5.04
N THR A 100 2.56 -4.17 -5.32
CA THR A 100 2.09 -2.93 -4.67
C THR A 100 2.07 -3.05 -3.16
N SER A 101 1.53 -4.15 -2.61
CA SER A 101 1.49 -4.36 -1.16
C SER A 101 2.88 -4.33 -0.54
N ARG A 102 3.86 -4.97 -1.18
CA ARG A 102 5.23 -5.02 -0.67
C ARG A 102 5.95 -3.67 -0.75
N CYS A 103 5.80 -2.96 -1.86
CA CYS A 103 6.40 -1.64 -2.04
C CYS A 103 5.78 -0.60 -1.09
N VAL A 104 4.45 -0.59 -0.97
CA VAL A 104 3.75 0.35 -0.06
C VAL A 104 4.11 0.04 1.39
N ARG A 105 4.19 -1.24 1.79
CA ARG A 105 4.66 -1.61 3.15
C ARG A 105 6.05 -1.06 3.45
N ALA A 106 7.03 -1.36 2.59
CA ALA A 106 8.41 -0.91 2.78
C ALA A 106 8.50 0.62 2.87
N ALA A 107 7.78 1.33 2.00
CA ALA A 107 7.72 2.78 2.03
C ALA A 107 7.06 3.31 3.32
N CYS A 108 5.98 2.69 3.80
CA CYS A 108 5.31 3.09 5.04
C CYS A 108 6.17 2.83 6.28
N ASP A 109 6.85 1.70 6.34
CA ASP A 109 7.80 1.37 7.41
C ASP A 109 8.94 2.39 7.45
N TRP A 110 9.51 2.70 6.29
CA TRP A 110 10.50 3.78 6.16
C TRP A 110 9.93 5.13 6.64
N ALA A 111 8.73 5.52 6.21
CA ALA A 111 8.14 6.81 6.54
C ALA A 111 7.88 6.98 8.05
N GLN A 112 7.55 5.88 8.74
CA GLN A 112 7.36 5.84 10.19
C GLN A 112 8.65 5.52 10.97
N ASN A 113 9.78 5.33 10.27
CA ASN A 113 11.08 4.95 10.84
C ASN A 113 10.97 3.66 11.69
N ILE A 114 10.30 2.66 11.13
CA ILE A 114 10.20 1.30 11.67
C ILE A 114 11.27 0.47 10.97
N ASP A 115 12.15 -0.15 11.75
CA ASP A 115 13.21 -0.99 11.19
C ASP A 115 12.61 -2.27 10.59
N ALA A 116 12.64 -2.37 9.26
CA ALA A 116 12.17 -3.52 8.50
C ALA A 116 13.11 -4.74 8.58
N SER A 117 14.13 -4.74 9.45
CA SER A 117 15.15 -5.79 9.58
C SER A 117 14.60 -7.15 10.01
N ASN A 118 13.31 -7.24 10.40
CA ASN A 118 12.64 -8.49 10.76
C ASN A 118 11.83 -9.16 9.62
N ASP A 119 11.84 -8.66 8.38
CA ASP A 119 11.07 -9.26 7.27
C ASP A 119 11.82 -10.41 6.55
N SER A 120 12.74 -11.11 7.23
CA SER A 120 13.25 -12.42 6.81
C SER A 120 12.24 -13.54 7.01
N ALA A 121 11.09 -13.25 7.64
CA ALA A 121 9.94 -14.15 7.70
C ALA A 121 9.26 -14.24 6.32
N VAL A 122 9.78 -15.16 5.50
CA VAL A 122 9.06 -15.79 4.40
C VAL A 122 7.62 -16.06 4.85
N SER A 123 6.65 -15.37 4.26
CA SER A 123 5.23 -15.74 4.43
C SER A 123 5.09 -17.22 4.07
N PRO A 124 4.57 -18.09 4.97
CA PRO A 124 4.35 -19.48 4.64
C PRO A 124 3.27 -19.55 3.55
N GLY A 125 3.63 -20.07 2.37
CA GLY A 125 2.67 -20.35 1.29
C GLY A 125 2.67 -19.40 0.07
N LYS A 126 3.77 -18.72 -0.27
CA LYS A 126 3.82 -17.95 -1.53
C LYS A 126 3.69 -18.87 -2.76
N PRO A 127 2.83 -18.54 -3.75
CA PRO A 127 2.83 -19.21 -5.05
C PRO A 127 4.23 -19.14 -5.69
N ALA A 128 4.64 -20.20 -6.40
CA ALA A 128 5.99 -20.35 -6.98
C ALA A 128 6.46 -19.17 -7.85
N GLU A 129 5.53 -18.34 -8.34
CA GLU A 129 5.78 -17.16 -9.15
C GLU A 129 6.39 -15.98 -8.36
N GLN A 130 6.05 -15.84 -7.07
CA GLN A 130 6.57 -14.79 -6.20
C GLN A 130 8.02 -15.04 -5.74
N ALA A 131 8.48 -16.29 -5.81
CA ALA A 131 9.86 -16.67 -5.48
C ALA A 131 10.90 -16.17 -6.51
N LYS A 132 10.46 -15.67 -7.67
CA LYS A 132 11.32 -15.13 -8.74
C LYS A 132 11.41 -13.59 -8.75
N ILE A 133 10.86 -12.93 -7.73
CA ILE A 133 10.84 -11.47 -7.60
C ILE A 133 11.90 -11.02 -6.60
N SER A 134 12.85 -10.21 -7.07
CA SER A 134 13.82 -9.52 -6.20
C SER A 134 13.39 -8.08 -5.98
N TYR A 135 13.69 -7.54 -4.80
CA TYR A 135 13.33 -6.18 -4.40
C TYR A 135 14.58 -5.40 -3.99
N ASP A 136 14.67 -4.16 -4.45
CA ASP A 136 15.71 -3.20 -4.06
C ASP A 136 15.04 -1.94 -3.51
N PHE A 137 15.17 -1.75 -2.19
CA PHE A 137 14.65 -0.60 -1.47
C PHE A 137 15.76 0.29 -0.90
N SER A 138 16.98 0.18 -1.44
CA SER A 138 18.15 0.94 -0.99
C SER A 138 17.95 2.46 -1.06
N ALA A 139 17.10 2.94 -1.98
CA ALA A 139 16.74 4.34 -2.09
C ALA A 139 15.98 4.86 -0.85
N LEU A 140 15.12 4.02 -0.24
CA LEU A 140 14.43 4.36 1.00
C LEU A 140 15.45 4.54 2.13
N THR A 141 16.36 3.57 2.32
CA THR A 141 17.36 3.64 3.40
C THR A 141 18.36 4.77 3.24
N SER A 142 18.60 5.21 2.00
CA SER A 142 19.49 6.35 1.72
C SER A 142 18.81 7.71 1.93
N ALA A 143 17.48 7.75 1.91
CA ALA A 143 16.71 8.97 2.08
C ALA A 143 16.36 9.22 3.55
N ARG A 144 16.32 10.50 3.94
CA ARG A 144 15.89 10.91 5.28
C ARG A 144 14.39 10.63 5.45
N SER A 145 14.05 9.73 6.37
CA SER A 145 12.66 9.47 6.76
C SER A 145 11.99 10.73 7.32
N PRO A 146 10.71 11.00 6.96
CA PRO A 146 9.93 12.08 7.58
C PRO A 146 9.56 11.78 9.04
N ARG A 147 9.69 10.54 9.50
CA ARG A 147 9.40 10.07 10.87
C ARG A 147 8.01 10.45 11.36
N VAL A 148 7.02 10.33 10.47
CA VAL A 148 5.63 10.68 10.80
C VAL A 148 5.05 9.69 11.80
N ARG A 149 4.25 10.20 12.73
CA ARG A 149 3.55 9.40 13.73
C ARG A 149 2.37 8.64 13.12
N ARG A 150 1.74 9.21 12.08
CA ARG A 150 0.52 8.69 11.48
C ARG A 150 0.58 8.75 9.96
N LEU A 151 0.24 7.63 9.33
CA LEU A 151 -0.03 7.57 7.90
C LEU A 151 -1.54 7.51 7.66
N GLU A 152 -2.01 8.24 6.67
CA GLU A 152 -3.42 8.31 6.28
C GLU A 152 -3.58 7.80 4.85
N LEU A 153 -4.67 7.12 4.54
CA LEU A 153 -4.97 6.58 3.23
C LEU A 153 -6.48 6.61 3.01
N GLY A 154 -6.89 6.91 1.78
CA GLY A 154 -8.27 6.76 1.32
C GLY A 154 -8.36 5.81 0.14
N TYR A 155 -9.41 4.99 0.10
CA TYR A 155 -9.74 4.19 -1.07
C TYR A 155 -11.24 4.06 -1.26
N ARG A 156 -11.69 3.97 -2.50
CA ARG A 156 -13.12 3.73 -2.80
C ARG A 156 -13.57 2.40 -2.20
N THR A 157 -14.72 2.37 -1.56
CA THR A 157 -15.25 1.16 -0.90
C THR A 157 -15.50 0.00 -1.88
N ASN A 158 -15.75 0.32 -3.15
CA ASN A 158 -15.88 -0.66 -4.23
C ASN A 158 -14.55 -1.10 -4.87
N ASN A 159 -13.40 -0.69 -4.32
CA ASN A 159 -12.07 -1.12 -4.77
C ASN A 159 -11.45 -2.12 -3.77
N PRO A 160 -11.76 -3.43 -3.90
CA PRO A 160 -11.28 -4.45 -2.97
C PRO A 160 -9.76 -4.64 -3.03
N ALA A 161 -9.10 -4.32 -4.15
CA ALA A 161 -7.65 -4.44 -4.27
C ALA A 161 -6.93 -3.43 -3.37
N SER A 162 -7.36 -2.16 -3.36
CA SER A 162 -6.83 -1.15 -2.44
C SER A 162 -7.17 -1.44 -0.98
N ALA A 163 -8.36 -1.99 -0.71
CA ALA A 163 -8.74 -2.45 0.63
C ALA A 163 -7.81 -3.57 1.13
N ALA A 164 -7.46 -4.52 0.25
CA ALA A 164 -6.54 -5.61 0.57
C ALA A 164 -5.12 -5.08 0.87
N VAL A 165 -4.62 -4.12 0.10
CA VAL A 165 -3.33 -3.45 0.35
C VAL A 165 -3.35 -2.78 1.73
N ALA A 166 -4.36 -1.94 2.00
CA ALA A 166 -4.50 -1.21 3.27
C ALA A 166 -4.47 -2.18 4.47
N ARG A 167 -5.31 -3.23 4.43
CA ARG A 167 -5.36 -4.25 5.47
C ARG A 167 -4.03 -4.98 5.65
N HIS A 168 -3.39 -5.38 4.55
CA HIS A 168 -2.16 -6.19 4.60
C HIS A 168 -0.97 -5.46 5.20
N ILE A 169 -0.96 -4.13 5.14
CA ILE A 169 0.15 -3.31 5.63
C ILE A 169 -0.15 -2.61 6.96
N GLY A 170 -1.29 -2.92 7.60
CA GLY A 170 -1.62 -2.47 8.95
C GLY A 170 -2.40 -1.15 9.02
N PHE A 171 -3.05 -0.71 7.94
CA PHE A 171 -4.04 0.36 8.04
C PHE A 171 -5.34 -0.17 8.66
N VAL A 172 -5.90 0.62 9.56
CA VAL A 172 -7.21 0.41 10.19
C VAL A 172 -8.19 1.41 9.59
N VAL A 173 -9.36 0.93 9.16
CA VAL A 173 -10.45 1.81 8.69
C VAL A 173 -11.06 2.53 9.88
N GLU A 174 -11.10 3.86 9.83
CA GLU A 174 -11.65 4.72 10.88
C GLU A 174 -13.05 5.26 10.53
N GLY A 175 -13.46 5.18 9.26
CA GLY A 175 -14.76 5.64 8.82
C GLY A 175 -14.98 5.54 7.31
N VAL A 176 -16.13 6.04 6.87
CA VAL A 176 -16.51 6.12 5.45
C VAL A 176 -17.02 7.52 5.16
N GLU A 177 -16.44 8.16 4.16
CA GLU A 177 -16.94 9.40 3.57
C GLU A 177 -17.92 9.04 2.44
N ARG A 178 -19.22 9.24 2.69
CA ARG A 178 -20.28 8.98 1.72
C ARG A 178 -20.21 9.96 0.56
N GLU A 179 -20.41 9.47 -0.66
CA GLU A 179 -20.44 10.27 -1.89
C GLU A 179 -19.20 11.14 -2.09
N LYS A 180 -18.05 10.73 -1.55
CA LYS A 180 -16.81 11.52 -1.60
C LYS A 180 -16.37 11.87 -3.02
N PHE A 181 -16.53 10.93 -3.95
CA PHE A 181 -16.14 11.14 -5.34
C PHE A 181 -17.35 11.07 -6.26
N CYS A 182 -17.40 11.98 -7.23
CA CYS A 182 -18.30 11.92 -8.36
C CYS A 182 -17.48 11.80 -9.64
N TYR A 183 -17.56 10.65 -10.31
CA TYR A 183 -16.90 10.42 -11.60
C TYR A 183 -17.96 10.16 -12.66
N ASN A 184 -18.03 11.01 -13.68
CA ASN A 184 -19.00 10.89 -14.78
C ASN A 184 -20.45 10.72 -14.28
N GLY A 185 -20.82 11.41 -13.20
CA GLY A 185 -22.16 11.34 -12.59
C GLY A 185 -22.39 10.14 -11.67
N VAL A 186 -21.41 9.22 -11.52
CA VAL A 186 -21.47 8.10 -10.59
C VAL A 186 -20.80 8.50 -9.28
N LEU A 187 -21.52 8.34 -8.16
CA LEU A 187 -21.05 8.64 -6.82
C LEU A 187 -20.33 7.43 -6.20
N TYR A 188 -19.24 7.68 -5.49
CA TYR A 188 -18.45 6.66 -4.80
C TYR A 188 -18.16 7.08 -3.36
N ASP A 189 -18.41 6.15 -2.45
CA ASP A 189 -17.97 6.25 -1.07
C ASP A 189 -16.47 5.93 -0.96
N ALA A 190 -15.81 6.55 0.01
CA ALA A 190 -14.41 6.29 0.32
C ALA A 190 -14.23 5.85 1.76
N ALA A 191 -13.53 4.75 1.98
CA ALA A 191 -13.03 4.41 3.29
C ALA A 191 -11.86 5.36 3.64
N ILE A 192 -11.87 5.88 4.86
CA ILE A 192 -10.73 6.57 5.46
C ILE A 192 -10.04 5.62 6.41
N ALA A 193 -8.73 5.48 6.24
CA ALA A 193 -7.93 4.56 7.01
C ALA A 193 -6.64 5.23 7.48
N ALA A 194 -6.12 4.75 8.60
CA ALA A 194 -4.85 5.21 9.12
C ALA A 194 -4.01 4.07 9.67
N ARG A 195 -2.71 4.32 9.70
CA ARG A 195 -1.71 3.41 10.25
C ARG A 195 -0.88 4.16 11.27
N LEU A 196 -0.90 3.69 12.51
CA LEU A 196 -0.08 4.14 13.63
C LEU A 196 0.98 3.08 13.94
N HIS A 197 2.04 3.44 14.68
CA HIS A 197 3.07 2.48 15.12
C HIS A 197 2.49 1.25 15.82
N ARG A 198 1.55 1.45 16.75
CA ARG A 198 0.88 0.36 17.49
C ARG A 198 0.15 -0.63 16.57
N ASP A 199 -0.40 -0.15 15.44
CA ASP A 199 -1.15 -1.01 14.52
C ASP A 199 -0.20 -1.97 13.79
N VAL A 200 1.05 -1.53 13.56
CA VAL A 200 2.14 -2.36 13.03
C VAL A 200 2.56 -3.41 14.06
N ASP A 201 2.72 -3.03 15.32
CA ASP A 201 3.08 -3.96 16.40
C ASP A 201 2.03 -5.07 16.54
N HIS A 202 0.74 -4.71 16.54
CA HIS A 202 -0.36 -5.67 16.56
C HIS A 202 -0.38 -6.60 15.34
N MET A 203 -0.15 -6.07 14.15
CA MET A 203 -0.05 -6.85 12.91
C MET A 203 1.10 -7.88 12.97
N LEU A 204 2.27 -7.47 13.44
CA LEU A 204 3.45 -8.35 13.56
C LEU A 204 3.25 -9.43 14.62
N ALA A 205 2.63 -9.08 15.76
CA ALA A 205 2.29 -10.04 16.81
C ALA A 205 1.29 -11.11 16.33
N ALA A 206 0.25 -10.70 15.60
CA ALA A 206 -0.75 -11.61 15.04
C ALA A 206 -0.16 -12.59 14.00
N THR A 207 0.86 -12.16 13.25
CA THR A 207 1.56 -13.01 12.27
C THR A 207 2.46 -14.05 12.97
N SER A 208 3.02 -13.69 14.13
CA SER A 208 3.88 -14.58 14.92
C SER A 208 3.08 -15.66 15.67
N SER A 209 1.87 -15.32 16.15
CA SER A 209 0.99 -16.26 16.85
C SER A 209 0.29 -17.26 15.92
N SER A 210 0.07 -16.89 14.65
CA SER A 210 -0.52 -17.79 13.64
C SER A 210 0.46 -18.85 13.09
N GLY A 211 1.75 -18.76 13.43
CA GLY A 211 2.75 -19.79 13.15
C GLY A 211 2.84 -20.93 14.19
N VAL A 212 2.17 -20.78 15.34
CA VAL A 212 2.02 -21.86 16.33
C VAL A 212 0.67 -22.52 16.04
N SER A 213 0.71 -23.74 15.47
CA SER A 213 -0.46 -24.57 15.22
C SER A 213 -1.37 -24.56 16.46
N ALA A 214 -2.54 -23.95 16.32
CA ALA A 214 -3.65 -24.16 17.23
C ALA A 214 -4.12 -25.60 17.03
N ALA A 215 -3.54 -26.52 17.80
CA ALA A 215 -4.12 -27.82 18.03
C ALA A 215 -5.54 -27.61 18.58
N GLN A 216 -6.56 -27.94 17.80
CA GLN A 216 -7.93 -28.00 18.30
C GLN A 216 -8.02 -29.07 19.39
N PRO A 217 -8.60 -28.77 20.57
CA PRO A 217 -9.20 -29.80 21.39
C PRO A 217 -10.71 -29.61 21.32
N TYR A 218 -11.37 -30.32 20.42
CA TYR A 218 -12.74 -30.74 20.68
C TYR A 218 -12.75 -32.27 20.64
N LYS A 219 -12.53 -32.85 21.81
CA LYS A 219 -12.79 -34.26 22.05
C LYS A 219 -14.30 -34.43 22.21
N ASP A 220 -14.83 -35.19 21.28
CA ASP A 220 -16.12 -35.85 21.38
C ASP A 220 -16.11 -36.77 22.62
N SER A 221 -17.08 -36.57 23.51
CA SER A 221 -17.42 -37.55 24.56
C SER A 221 -18.93 -37.50 24.75
N GLY A 222 -19.62 -38.39 24.06
CA GLY A 222 -21.06 -38.53 24.14
C GLY A 222 -21.54 -39.10 25.48
N SER A 223 -22.86 -39.04 25.67
CA SER A 223 -23.58 -40.13 26.31
C SER A 223 -25.01 -40.13 25.82
N SER A 224 -25.34 -41.22 25.13
CA SER A 224 -26.69 -41.74 24.96
C SER A 224 -27.29 -42.03 26.33
N SER A 225 -28.49 -41.54 26.58
CA SER A 225 -29.46 -42.20 27.45
C SER A 225 -30.85 -41.88 26.95
N ARG A 226 -31.53 -42.97 26.56
CA ARG A 226 -32.87 -43.09 26.03
C ARG A 226 -33.91 -43.05 27.17
N GLU A 227 -35.13 -42.72 26.77
CA GLU A 227 -36.45 -43.21 27.22
C GLU A 227 -37.42 -42.31 28.02
N HIS A 228 -38.60 -42.13 27.38
CA HIS A 228 -40.00 -42.16 27.88
C HIS A 228 -40.48 -40.96 28.75
N VAL A 229 -41.71 -40.41 28.67
CA VAL A 229 -43.00 -40.72 28.00
C VAL A 229 -43.95 -39.51 28.19
N GLU A 230 -44.94 -39.33 27.30
CA GLU A 230 -46.28 -38.67 27.37
C GLU A 230 -46.47 -37.43 28.29
N SER A 231 -47.16 -36.34 27.91
CA SER A 231 -48.39 -36.14 27.13
C SER A 231 -48.44 -34.70 26.58
#